data_AF-A0A9P5P8D7-F1
#
_entry.id   AF-A0A9P5P8D7-F1
#
_cell.length_a   1.000
_cell.length_b   1.000
_cell.length_c   1.000
_cell.angle_alpha   90.00
_cell.angle_beta   90.00
_cell.angle_gamma   90.00
#
_symmetry.space_group_name_H-M   'P 1'
#
loop_
_entity.id
_entity.type
_entity.pdbx_description
1 polymer ?
#
loop_
_entity_poly.entity_id
_entity_poly.type
_entity_poly.pdbx_seq_one_letter_code
_entity_poly.pdbx_strand_id
1 'polypeptide(L)' 'TLLDIIRLNLPNATFAFLSACHTAAQSPGGVHDEVIHLAAAMQSCGFQSVVGTMWEMTDVNGPEMVKDFYPSVFTILSI' A
#
# COMPACT_ATOMS: atom_id res chain seq x y z
N THR A 1 -13.09 9.75 2.03
CA THR A 1 -11.95 10.55 1.50
C THR A 1 -10.66 10.10 2.15
N LEU A 2 -9.48 10.48 1.63
CA LEU A 2 -8.19 10.12 2.23
C LEU A 2 -8.07 10.62 3.69
N LEU A 3 -8.62 11.81 3.97
CA LEU A 3 -8.73 12.38 5.31
C LEU A 3 -9.53 11.50 6.26
N ASP A 4 -10.58 10.84 5.78
CA ASP A 4 -11.36 9.91 6.60
C ASP A 4 -10.55 8.67 6.95
N ILE A 5 -9.69 8.18 6.05
CA ILE A 5 -8.79 7.04 6.28
C ILE A 5 -7.74 7.38 7.34
N ILE A 6 -7.10 8.54 7.23
CA ILE A 6 -6.07 9.00 8.19
C ILE A 6 -6.65 9.15 9.61
N ARG A 7 -7.94 9.50 9.71
CA ARG A 7 -8.65 9.62 10.99
C ARG A 7 -9.09 8.27 11.57
N LEU A 8 -9.01 7.18 10.80
CA LEU A 8 -9.23 5.85 11.36
C LEU A 8 -8.09 5.53 12.33
N ASN A 9 -8.44 4.98 13.48
CA ASN A 9 -7.48 4.43 14.41
C ASN A 9 -7.66 2.91 14.42
N LEU A 10 -6.74 2.20 13.76
CA LEU A 10 -6.78 0.75 13.59
C LEU A 10 -5.60 0.11 14.36
N PRO A 11 -5.65 0.03 15.69
CA PRO A 11 -4.51 -0.38 16.52
C PRO A 11 -4.02 -1.81 16.28
N ASN A 12 -4.84 -2.65 15.65
CA ASN A 12 -4.53 -4.04 15.34
C ASN A 12 -4.30 -4.28 13.83
N ALA A 13 -4.15 -3.23 13.03
CA ALA A 13 -3.87 -3.36 11.62
C ALA A 13 -2.39 -3.75 11.40
N THR A 14 -2.17 -4.92 10.79
CA THR A 14 -0.81 -5.48 10.62
C THR A 14 -0.27 -5.23 9.23
N PHE A 15 -1.07 -5.51 8.19
CA PHE A 15 -0.60 -5.46 6.80
C PHE A 15 -1.68 -4.97 5.83
N ALA A 16 -1.31 -4.05 4.92
CA ALA A 16 -2.16 -3.62 3.81
C ALA A 16 -1.44 -3.83 2.47
N PHE A 17 -2.14 -4.46 1.52
CA PHE A 17 -1.68 -4.60 0.14
C PHE A 17 -2.62 -3.85 -0.80
N LEU A 18 -2.11 -2.82 -1.47
CA LEU A 18 -2.87 -1.89 -2.30
C LEU A 18 -2.66 -2.22 -3.78
N SER A 19 -3.46 -3.14 -4.31
CA SER A 19 -3.32 -3.71 -5.67
C SER A 19 -3.86 -2.83 -6.82
N ALA A 20 -3.99 -1.52 -6.60
CA ALA A 20 -4.44 -0.58 -7.63
C ALA A 20 -3.27 0.27 -8.13
N CYS A 21 -3.41 0.85 -9.32
CA CYS A 21 -2.42 1.74 -9.92
C CYS A 21 -2.10 2.93 -9.03
N HIS A 22 -0.82 3.31 -8.97
CA HIS A 22 -0.36 4.55 -8.33
C HIS A 22 -0.73 4.72 -6.84
N THR A 23 -1.02 3.64 -6.12
CA THR A 23 -1.39 3.68 -4.69
C THR A 23 -0.26 4.14 -3.78
N ALA A 24 0.99 4.10 -4.27
CA ALA A 24 2.20 4.61 -3.62
C ALA A 24 2.95 5.63 -4.50
N ALA A 25 2.40 6.07 -5.63
CA ALA A 25 3.14 6.86 -6.61
C ALA A 25 3.21 8.35 -6.27
N GLN A 26 4.42 8.88 -6.14
CA GLN A 26 4.67 10.31 -5.98
C GLN A 26 4.45 11.10 -7.28
N SER A 27 3.85 12.29 -7.18
CA SER A 27 3.72 13.17 -8.33
C SER A 27 5.12 13.61 -8.82
N PRO A 28 5.40 13.54 -10.13
CA PRO A 28 6.68 14.00 -10.68
C PRO A 28 6.89 15.49 -10.36
N GLY A 29 7.91 15.80 -9.55
CA GLY A 29 8.23 17.18 -9.12
C GLY A 29 7.50 17.68 -7.87
N GLY A 30 6.73 16.84 -7.18
CA GLY A 30 6.11 17.18 -5.90
C GLY A 30 7.13 17.22 -4.75
N VAL A 31 7.00 18.22 -3.87
CA VAL A 31 7.81 18.34 -2.65
C VAL A 31 7.65 17.06 -1.81
N HIS A 32 8.77 16.42 -1.45
CA HIS A 32 8.82 15.13 -0.76
C HIS A 32 8.09 15.08 0.60
N ASP A 33 7.69 16.24 1.13
CA ASP A 33 7.26 16.41 2.53
C ASP A 33 5.74 16.22 2.74
N GLU A 34 4.92 16.30 1.69
CA GLU A 34 3.44 16.33 1.82
C GLU A 34 2.66 15.47 0.81
N VAL A 35 3.31 14.56 0.09
CA VAL A 35 2.57 13.74 -0.89
C VAL A 35 1.81 12.62 -0.18
N ILE A 36 0.56 12.89 0.18
CA ILE A 36 -0.33 11.97 0.90
C ILE A 36 -0.84 10.87 -0.06
N HIS A 37 -0.02 9.85 -0.31
CA HIS A 37 -0.47 8.66 -1.04
C HIS A 37 -1.31 7.76 -0.14
N LEU A 38 -2.18 6.95 -0.76
CA LEU A 38 -3.01 5.99 -0.06
C LEU A 38 -2.19 5.07 0.86
N ALA A 39 -0.98 4.68 0.43
CA ALA A 39 -0.05 3.92 1.26
C ALA A 39 0.35 4.64 2.55
N ALA A 40 0.66 5.94 2.48
CA ALA A 40 1.02 6.76 3.64
C ALA A 40 -0.19 6.99 4.57
N ALA A 41 -1.39 7.12 4.01
CA ALA A 41 -2.63 7.19 4.78
C ALA A 41 -2.90 5.90 5.57
N MET A 42 -2.64 4.73 4.96
CA MET A 42 -2.75 3.44 5.65
C MET A 42 -1.72 3.29 6.78
N GLN A 43 -0.47 3.71 6.57
CA GLN A 43 0.52 3.72 7.66
C GLN A 43 0.06 4.63 8.80
N SER A 44 -0.43 5.83 8.48
CA SER A 44 -0.87 6.81 9.47
C SER A 44 -2.07 6.34 10.30
N CYS A 45 -2.94 5.48 9.75
CA CYS A 45 -4.11 4.97 10.46
C CYS A 45 -3.83 3.72 11.31
N GLY A 46 -2.61 3.18 11.26
CA GLY A 46 -2.14 2.12 12.17
C GLY A 46 -1.59 0.86 11.51
N PHE A 47 -1.53 0.76 10.18
CA PHE A 47 -0.93 -0.42 9.53
C PHE A 47 0.60 -0.45 9.72
N GLN A 48 1.10 -1.52 10.33
CA GLN A 48 2.55 -1.72 10.56
C GLN A 48 3.34 -1.93 9.27
N SER A 49 2.72 -2.45 8.21
CA SER A 49 3.36 -2.70 6.93
C SER A 49 2.39 -2.46 5.79
N VAL A 50 2.82 -1.73 4.76
CA VAL A 50 1.98 -1.36 3.62
C VAL A 50 2.75 -1.54 2.31
N VAL A 51 2.15 -2.25 1.36
CA VAL A 51 2.68 -2.42 0.00
C VAL A 51 1.70 -1.77 -0.97
N GLY A 52 2.21 -0.98 -1.91
CA GLY A 52 1.43 -0.34 -2.97
C GLY A 52 2.26 -0.18 -4.24
N THR A 53 1.62 0.25 -5.33
CA THR A 53 2.28 0.40 -6.64
C THR A 53 2.64 1.85 -6.90
N MET A 54 3.84 2.09 -7.44
CA MET A 54 4.28 3.43 -7.84
C MET A 54 4.01 3.74 -9.32
N TRP A 55 3.44 2.78 -10.06
CA TRP A 55 3.28 2.84 -11.50
C TRP A 55 1.87 2.40 -11.91
N GLU A 56 1.57 2.62 -13.19
CA GLU A 56 0.38 2.06 -13.83
C GLU A 56 0.52 0.56 -13.99
N MET A 57 -0.39 -0.17 -13.37
CA MET A 57 -0.42 -1.62 -13.36
C MET A 57 -1.40 -2.08 -14.42
N THR A 58 -0.90 -2.69 -15.49
CA THR A 58 -1.78 -3.29 -16.49
C THR A 58 -2.50 -4.50 -15.89
N ASP A 59 -3.73 -4.77 -16.35
CA ASP A 59 -4.60 -5.83 -15.82
C ASP A 59 -3.92 -7.21 -15.74
N VAL A 60 -2.93 -7.47 -16.60
CA VAL A 60 -2.19 -8.73 -16.64
C VAL A 60 -1.08 -8.81 -15.58
N ASN A 61 -0.45 -7.68 -15.23
CA ASN A 61 0.68 -7.69 -14.30
C ASN A 61 0.25 -7.89 -12.85
N GLY A 62 -0.99 -7.52 -12.52
CA GLY A 62 -1.45 -7.61 -11.15
C GLY A 62 -1.63 -9.03 -10.62
N PRO A 63 -2.37 -9.89 -11.33
CA PRO A 63 -2.50 -11.29 -10.96
C PRO A 63 -1.15 -12.01 -10.89
N GLU A 64 -0.20 -11.69 -11.79
CA GLU A 64 1.14 -12.29 -11.78
C GLU A 64 1.95 -11.89 -10.55
N MET A 65 2.04 -10.58 -10.26
CA MET A 65 2.76 -10.09 -9.07
C MET A 65 2.20 -10.71 -7.78
N VAL A 66 0.88 -10.78 -7.68
CA VAL A 66 0.18 -11.29 -6.52
C VAL A 66 0.39 -12.79 -6.33
N LYS A 67 0.46 -13.55 -7.43
CA LYS A 67 0.71 -14.99 -7.43
C LYS A 67 2.08 -15.34 -6.84
N ASP A 68 3.08 -14.50 -7.06
CA ASP A 68 4.42 -14.70 -6.50
C ASP A 68 4.55 -14.11 -5.08
N PHE A 69 3.85 -13.00 -4.81
CA PHE A 69 3.95 -12.27 -3.55
C PHE A 69 3.24 -12.96 -2.38
N TYR A 70 1.96 -13.37 -2.52
CA TYR A 70 1.23 -13.94 -1.38
C TYR A 70 1.87 -15.22 -0.80
N PRO A 71 2.34 -16.19 -1.60
CA PRO A 71 3.00 -17.39 -1.07
C PRO A 71 4.27 -17.07 -0.28
N SER A 72 5.05 -16.08 -0.70
CA SER A 72 6.28 -15.69 0.00
C SER A 72 5.99 -14.98 1.32
N VAL A 73 4.99 -14.09 1.36
CA VAL A 73 4.54 -13.43 2.60
C VAL A 73 3.96 -14.44 3.60
N PHE A 74 3.15 -15.40 3.15
CA PHE A 74 2.56 -16.41 4.04
C PHE A 74 3.61 -17.35 4.63
N THR A 75 4.69 -17.61 3.87
CA THR A 75 5.83 -18.39 4.35
C THR A 75 6.60 -17.66 5.45
N ILE A 76 6.79 -16.34 5.32
CA ILE A 76 7.53 -15.51 6.29
C ILE A 76 6.73 -15.29 7.59
N LEU A 77 5.39 -15.21 7.52
CA LEU A 77 4.53 -15.04 8.70
C LEU A 77 4.27 -16.33 9.48
N SER A 78 4.72 -17.49 8.98
CA SER A 78 4.54 -18.81 9.62
C SER A 78 5.80 -19.33 10.33
N ILE A 79 6.88 -18.52 10.38
CA ILE A 79 8.16 -18.80 11.07
C ILE A 79 8.28 -17.81 12.23
#